data_AF-A0A3C1TFU0-F1
#
_entry.id   AF-A0A3C1TFU0-F1
#
_cell.length_a   1.000
_cell.length_b   1.000
_cell.length_c   1.000
_cell.angle_alpha   90.00
_cell.angle_beta   90.00
_cell.angle_gamma   90.00
#
_symmetry.space_group_name_H-M   'P 1'
#
loop_
_entity.id
_entity.type
_entity.pdbx_description
1 polymer ?
#
loop_
_entity_poly.entity_id
_entity_poly.type
_entity_poly.pdbx_seq_one_letter_code
_entity_poly.pdbx_strand_id
1 'polypeptide(L)' 'MSRYLNPYTDFGFKKLFGSLLTNIEVKEVIKTAKDDGKREVAKEMKEDGVAIEKIVKYTGLSKEEIEEL' A
#
# COMPACT_ATOMS: atom_id res chain seq x y z
N MET A 1 38.12 -27.37 5.96
CA MET A 1 37.93 -25.96 6.36
C MET A 1 36.55 -25.52 5.87
N SER A 2 35.54 -25.49 6.72
CA SER A 2 34.18 -25.08 6.32
C SER A 2 34.16 -23.56 6.12
N ARG A 3 33.89 -23.08 4.89
CA ARG A 3 33.72 -21.65 4.61
C ARG A 3 32.48 -21.17 5.38
N TYR A 4 32.70 -20.39 6.42
CA TYR A 4 31.63 -19.73 7.16
C TYR A 4 31.07 -18.60 6.28
N LEU A 5 29.88 -18.79 5.72
CA LEU A 5 29.18 -17.76 4.94
C LEU A 5 28.49 -16.82 5.93
N ASN A 6 29.07 -15.64 6.18
CA ASN A 6 28.50 -14.67 7.10
C ASN A 6 27.41 -13.83 6.38
N PRO A 7 26.13 -13.96 6.73
CA PRO A 7 25.03 -13.27 6.03
C PRO A 7 25.08 -11.74 6.13
N TYR A 8 25.80 -11.18 7.11
CA TYR A 8 25.92 -9.73 7.29
C TYR A 8 27.08 -9.10 6.52
N THR A 9 28.07 -9.89 6.13
CA THR A 9 29.27 -9.44 5.39
C THR A 9 29.36 -9.99 3.98
N ASP A 10 28.56 -11.01 3.63
CA ASP A 10 28.56 -11.57 2.29
C ASP A 10 27.77 -10.69 1.32
N PHE A 11 28.47 -10.15 0.32
CA PHE A 11 27.89 -9.29 -0.71
C PHE A 11 26.83 -10.02 -1.54
N GLY A 12 26.99 -11.34 -1.73
CA GLY A 12 26.01 -12.18 -2.42
C GLY A 12 24.70 -12.27 -1.65
N PHE A 13 24.77 -12.44 -0.33
CA PHE A 13 23.59 -12.47 0.54
C PHE A 13 22.81 -11.14 0.52
N LYS A 14 23.50 -10.00 0.67
CA LYS A 14 22.84 -8.67 0.62
C LYS A 14 22.17 -8.40 -0.73
N LYS A 15 22.77 -8.82 -1.84
CA LYS A 15 22.20 -8.66 -3.19
C LYS A 15 20.96 -9.55 -3.38
N LEU A 16 21.01 -10.81 -2.92
CA LEU A 16 19.90 -11.76 -3.04
C LEU A 16 18.69 -11.34 -2.18
N PHE A 17 18.93 -10.94 -0.92
CA PHE A 17 17.86 -10.65 0.04
C PHE A 17 17.42 -9.18 0.03
N GLY A 18 18.32 -8.23 -0.26
CA GLY A 18 17.96 -6.81 -0.36
C GLY A 18 16.98 -6.51 -1.50
N SER A 19 17.11 -7.21 -2.63
CA SER A 19 16.13 -7.10 -3.73
C SER A 19 14.80 -7.81 -3.44
N LEU A 20 14.81 -8.83 -2.59
CA LEU A 20 13.61 -9.60 -2.25
C LEU A 20 12.72 -8.81 -1.27
N LEU A 21 13.34 -8.23 -0.23
CA LEU A 21 12.65 -7.45 0.80
C LEU A 21 12.06 -6.14 0.25
N THR A 22 12.83 -5.43 -0.57
CA THR A 22 12.38 -4.18 -1.21
C THR A 22 11.14 -4.35 -2.06
N ASN A 23 10.94 -5.51 -2.70
CA ASN A 23 9.75 -5.73 -3.54
C ASN A 23 8.52 -6.19 -2.76
N ILE A 24 8.67 -6.70 -1.54
CA ILE A 24 7.57 -7.20 -0.71
C ILE A 24 7.01 -6.05 0.14
N GLU A 25 7.87 -5.34 0.88
CA GLU A 25 7.44 -4.27 1.79
C GLU A 25 6.94 -3.02 1.06
N VAL A 26 7.59 -2.63 -0.04
CA VAL A 26 7.22 -1.43 -0.80
C VAL A 26 5.88 -1.63 -1.54
N LYS A 27 5.52 -2.86 -1.90
CA LYS A 27 4.22 -3.13 -2.56
C LYS A 27 3.05 -2.98 -1.59
N GLU A 28 3.21 -3.35 -0.33
CA GLU A 28 2.16 -3.14 0.67
C GLU A 28 2.04 -1.66 1.00
N VAL A 29 3.14 -0.96 1.29
CA VAL A 29 3.13 0.48 1.59
C VAL A 29 2.51 1.32 0.45
N ILE A 30 2.80 0.97 -0.81
CA ILE A 30 2.20 1.67 -1.98
C ILE A 30 0.71 1.37 -2.14
N LYS A 31 0.24 0.17 -1.75
CA LYS A 31 -1.19 -0.14 -1.76
C LYS A 31 -1.90 0.64 -0.66
N THR A 32 -1.40 0.61 0.57
CA THR A 32 -1.99 1.34 1.70
C THR A 32 -2.06 2.84 1.41
N ALA A 33 -0.97 3.45 0.92
CA ALA A 33 -0.96 4.88 0.59
C ALA A 33 -1.96 5.29 -0.51
N LYS A 34 -2.28 4.38 -1.44
CA LYS A 34 -3.29 4.65 -2.50
C LYS A 34 -4.71 4.42 -2.01
N ASP A 35 -4.92 3.49 -1.09
CA ASP A 35 -6.23 3.21 -0.50
C ASP A 35 -6.60 4.25 0.58
N ASP A 36 -5.65 4.69 1.40
CA ASP A 36 -5.86 5.74 2.40
C ASP A 36 -6.27 7.07 1.76
N GLY A 37 -5.56 7.52 0.72
CA GLY A 37 -5.90 8.78 0.04
C GLY A 37 -7.28 8.76 -0.63
N LYS A 38 -7.74 7.61 -1.14
CA LYS A 38 -9.10 7.48 -1.68
C LYS A 38 -10.17 7.54 -0.59
N ARG A 39 -9.89 6.94 0.57
CA ARG A 39 -10.79 6.92 1.73
C ARG A 39 -10.92 8.29 2.38
N GLU A 40 -9.82 9.03 2.51
CA GLU A 40 -9.85 10.41 3.02
C GLU A 40 -10.70 11.31 2.13
N VAL A 41 -10.46 11.30 0.80
CA VAL A 41 -11.26 12.08 -0.15
C VAL A 41 -12.73 11.67 -0.12
N ALA A 42 -13.03 10.36 -0.03
CA ALA A 42 -14.41 9.89 0.08
C ALA A 42 -15.09 10.34 1.37
N LYS A 43 -14.37 10.37 2.49
CA LYS A 43 -14.86 10.83 3.78
C LYS A 43 -15.16 12.33 3.75
N GLU A 44 -14.22 13.14 3.27
CA GLU A 44 -14.44 14.59 3.11
C GLU A 44 -15.64 14.87 2.17
N MET A 45 -15.74 14.16 1.04
CA MET A 45 -16.88 14.30 0.14
C MET A 45 -18.21 13.92 0.78
N LYS A 46 -18.23 12.92 1.68
CA LYS A 46 -19.42 12.52 2.44
C LYS A 46 -19.80 13.59 3.47
N GLU A 47 -18.82 14.18 4.16
CA GLU A 47 -19.02 15.29 5.10
C GLU A 47 -19.54 16.56 4.41
N ASP A 48 -19.06 16.84 3.20
CA ASP A 48 -19.56 17.93 2.33
C ASP A 48 -20.97 17.68 1.76
N GLY A 49 -21.58 16.53 2.07
CA GLY A 49 -22.93 16.19 1.61
C GLY A 49 -23.01 15.85 0.11
N VAL A 50 -21.87 15.47 -0.50
CA VAL A 50 -21.83 15.05 -1.90
C VAL A 50 -22.56 13.71 -2.03
N ALA A 51 -23.38 13.57 -3.07
CA ALA A 51 -24.09 12.32 -3.35
C ALA A 51 -23.11 11.15 -3.53
N ILE A 52 -23.39 10.03 -2.86
CA ILE A 52 -22.55 8.81 -2.86
C ILE A 52 -22.22 8.35 -4.29
N GLU A 53 -23.14 8.50 -5.23
CA GLU A 53 -22.93 8.16 -6.65
C GLU A 53 -21.80 8.97 -7.31
N LYS A 54 -21.65 10.26 -6.96
CA LYS A 54 -20.53 11.09 -7.43
C LYS A 54 -19.23 10.64 -6.79
N ILE A 55 -19.26 10.29 -5.50
CA ILE A 55 -18.09 9.80 -4.77
C ILE A 55 -17.60 8.51 -5.44
N VAL A 56 -18.47 7.51 -5.63
CA VAL A 56 -18.18 6.26 -6.37
C VAL A 56 -17.54 6.55 -7.73
N LYS A 57 -18.10 7.51 -8.49
CA LYS A 57 -17.61 7.86 -9.83
C LYS A 57 -16.20 8.46 -9.83
N TYR A 58 -15.84 9.26 -8.83
CA TYR A 58 -14.56 9.97 -8.79
C TYR A 58 -13.47 9.25 -7.98
N THR A 59 -13.84 8.53 -6.92
CA THR A 59 -12.90 7.78 -6.07
C THR A 59 -12.69 6.34 -6.57
N GLY A 60 -13.67 5.81 -7.33
CA GLY A 60 -13.66 4.43 -7.80
C GLY A 60 -13.91 3.41 -6.69
N LEU A 61 -14.33 3.86 -5.51
CA LEU A 61 -14.74 3.00 -4.40
C LEU A 61 -16.17 2.49 -4.62
N SER A 62 -16.46 1.30 -4.10
CA SER A 62 -17.83 0.78 -4.10
C SER A 62 -18.72 1.59 -3.15
N LYS A 63 -20.04 1.51 -3.38
CA LYS A 63 -21.01 2.18 -2.51
C LYS A 63 -20.92 1.66 -1.08
N GLU A 64 -20.70 0.36 -0.92
CA GLU A 64 -20.54 -0.31 0.39
C GLU A 64 -19.33 0.26 1.15
N GLU A 65 -18.18 0.41 0.49
CA GLU A 65 -16.98 1.00 1.09
C GLU A 65 -17.20 2.45 1.55
N ILE A 66 -18.01 3.24 0.84
CA ILE A 66 -18.31 4.64 1.22
C ILE A 66 -19.35 4.71 2.36
N GLU A 67 -20.26 3.73 2.44
CA GLU A 67 -21.21 3.64 3.55
C GLU A 67 -20.54 3.19 4.87
N GLU A 68 -19.49 2.37 4.81
CA GLU A 68 -18.68 1.94 5.96
C GLU A 68 -17.66 2.98 6.47
N LEU A 69 -17.33 4.01 5.67
CA LEU A 69 -16.45 5.14 6.06
C LEU A 69 -17.15 6.20 6.90
#